data_AF-A0A2Z6IMA8-F1
#
_entry.id   AF-A0A2Z6IMA8-F1
#
_cell.length_a   1.000
_cell.length_b   1.000
_cell.length_c   1.000
_cell.angle_alpha   90.00
_cell.angle_beta   90.00
_cell.angle_gamma   90.00
#
_symmetry.space_group_name_H-M   'P 1'
#
loop_
_entity.id
_entity.type
_entity.pdbx_description
1 polymer ?
#
loop_
_entity_poly.entity_id
_entity_poly.type
_entity_poly.pdbx_seq_one_letter_code
_entity_poly.pdbx_strand_id
1 'polypeptide(L)'
;MRKSLGSKRRELAPEHIKAISQMLGVGEALDQAVLLDAEGKERTRVVLFEGTPVPEPVDGGTVKVRPVSRIFRMTDFGYRTVTVERPLRLRFQMTPERLQEYEGKLREKLDGNGRGPRRVRSVEAQAQALREMDGLLDDAEAVFQAFGDTPDDNWNTLWPRIEGILEARGSRYTPASRKAFRDAFTESCPDAAPVESGKRNGPKYEPDSGLRDTENVPLGEDVYAYFQREVLPHVPDAWIDESKRDAKDGKVGVVGYEIPFNRHFYVFEPPRSLAEIDADLKACTGRILRMLGEMSA
;
A
#
# COMPACT_ATOMS: atom_id res chain seq x y z
N MET A 1 10.86 16.52 -56.88
CA MET A 1 10.88 17.40 -55.69
C MET A 1 10.53 16.58 -54.46
N ARG A 2 11.51 16.24 -53.61
CA ARG A 2 11.23 15.49 -52.37
C ARG A 2 10.65 16.45 -51.32
N LYS A 3 9.43 16.16 -50.87
CA LYS A 3 8.79 16.81 -49.72
C LYS A 3 9.61 16.52 -48.46
N SER A 4 10.22 17.56 -47.88
CA SER A 4 10.86 17.52 -46.57
C SER A 4 9.79 17.72 -45.49
N LEU A 5 9.17 16.62 -45.08
CA LEU A 5 8.38 16.52 -43.86
C LEU A 5 9.13 15.60 -42.91
N GLY A 6 9.54 16.12 -41.74
CA GLY A 6 9.79 15.28 -40.56
C GLY A 6 11.21 15.10 -40.04
N SER A 7 12.24 15.81 -40.53
CA SER A 7 13.58 15.72 -39.89
C SER A 7 14.38 17.02 -39.98
N LYS A 8 13.90 18.10 -39.34
CA LYS A 8 14.72 19.30 -39.11
C LYS A 8 15.32 19.24 -37.72
N ARG A 9 16.52 18.65 -37.68
CA ARG A 9 17.63 18.81 -36.71
C ARG A 9 17.41 18.33 -35.27
N ARG A 10 17.78 17.08 -35.01
CA ARG A 10 18.22 16.58 -33.70
C ARG A 10 19.75 16.73 -33.52
N GLU A 11 20.32 17.82 -34.02
CA GLU A 11 21.74 18.12 -33.82
C GLU A 11 21.86 19.16 -32.73
N LEU A 12 22.50 18.79 -31.61
CA LEU A 12 22.87 19.76 -30.58
C LEU A 12 24.01 20.61 -31.14
N ALA A 13 23.82 21.93 -31.19
CA ALA A 13 24.89 22.85 -31.53
C ALA A 13 26.05 22.72 -30.52
N PRO A 14 27.31 22.99 -30.90
CA PRO A 14 28.46 22.92 -29.99
C PRO A 14 28.24 23.69 -28.68
N GLU A 15 27.51 24.81 -28.74
CA GLU A 15 27.13 25.63 -27.59
C GLU A 15 26.17 24.91 -26.66
N HIS A 16 25.19 24.18 -27.21
CA HIS A 16 24.27 23.35 -26.43
C HIS A 16 25.00 22.18 -25.78
N ILE A 17 25.92 21.53 -26.51
CA ILE A 17 26.75 20.44 -25.96
C ILE A 17 27.60 20.99 -24.81
N LYS A 18 28.28 22.13 -25.01
CA LYS A 18 29.09 22.77 -23.98
C LYS A 18 28.26 23.14 -22.75
N ALA A 19 27.07 23.72 -22.94
CA ALA A 19 26.18 24.07 -21.85
C ALA A 19 25.72 22.83 -21.07
N ILE A 20 25.28 21.77 -21.76
CA ILE A 20 24.86 20.51 -21.13
C ILE A 20 26.05 19.86 -20.39
N SER A 21 27.23 19.81 -21.01
CA SER A 21 28.44 19.24 -20.40
C SER A 21 28.91 20.05 -19.19
N GLN A 22 28.77 21.37 -19.19
CA GLN A 22 29.03 22.20 -18.01
C GLN A 22 27.96 21.96 -16.93
N MET A 23 26.68 21.99 -17.29
CA MET A 23 25.58 21.77 -16.34
C MET A 23 25.66 20.41 -15.66
N LEU A 24 25.96 19.34 -16.40
CA LEU A 24 26.03 17.97 -15.88
C LEU A 24 27.42 17.60 -15.32
N GLY A 25 28.48 18.24 -15.81
CA GLY A 25 29.86 17.93 -15.41
C GLY A 25 30.34 18.64 -14.15
N VAL A 26 29.74 19.80 -13.82
CA VAL A 26 30.09 20.57 -12.61
C VAL A 26 29.49 19.92 -11.35
N GLY A 27 28.41 19.16 -11.48
CA GLY A 27 27.79 18.45 -10.34
C GLY A 27 27.17 19.40 -9.30
N GLU A 28 26.81 20.62 -9.71
CA GLU A 28 26.20 21.64 -8.85
C GLU A 28 24.67 21.63 -8.96
N ALA A 29 24.00 22.17 -7.93
CA ALA A 29 22.58 22.49 -8.01
C ALA A 29 22.38 23.71 -8.91
N LEU A 30 21.41 23.63 -9.83
CA LEU A 30 21.12 24.73 -10.74
C LEU A 30 19.68 24.72 -11.22
N ASP A 31 19.22 25.92 -11.55
CA ASP A 31 17.99 26.18 -12.27
C ASP A 31 18.29 26.61 -13.71
N GLN A 32 17.27 26.62 -14.55
CA GLN A 32 17.35 27.19 -15.88
C GLN A 32 16.21 28.19 -16.07
N ALA A 33 16.57 29.42 -16.43
CA ALA A 33 15.65 30.44 -16.89
C ALA A 33 15.48 30.32 -18.41
N VAL A 34 14.23 30.24 -18.86
CA VAL A 34 13.85 30.32 -20.27
C VAL A 34 13.22 31.69 -20.48
N LEU A 35 13.86 32.51 -21.29
CA LEU A 35 13.37 33.84 -21.65
C LEU A 35 12.52 33.70 -22.90
N LEU A 36 11.25 34.07 -22.76
CA LEU A 36 10.25 34.07 -23.82
C LEU A 36 10.05 35.52 -24.28
N ASP A 37 9.86 35.75 -25.58
CA ASP A 37 9.39 37.05 -26.08
C ASP A 37 7.90 37.28 -25.80
N ALA A 38 7.38 38.44 -26.22
CA ALA A 38 5.98 38.82 -26.03
C ALA A 38 4.99 37.83 -26.68
N GLU A 39 5.41 37.11 -27.72
CA GLU A 39 4.64 36.06 -28.38
C GLU A 39 4.77 34.68 -27.70
N GLY A 40 5.52 34.59 -26.59
CA GLY A 40 5.74 33.36 -25.85
C GLY A 40 6.76 32.42 -26.50
N LYS A 41 7.55 32.90 -27.47
CA LYS A 41 8.57 32.11 -28.16
C LYS A 41 9.90 32.19 -27.42
N GLU A 42 10.55 31.05 -27.26
CA GLU A 42 11.86 30.95 -26.62
C GLU A 42 12.93 31.72 -27.41
N ARG A 43 13.57 32.68 -26.74
CA ARG A 43 14.68 33.48 -27.26
C ARG A 43 16.03 32.94 -26.81
N THR A 44 16.16 32.67 -25.51
CA THR A 44 17.41 32.19 -24.93
C THR A 44 17.17 31.40 -23.64
N ARG A 45 18.17 30.60 -23.26
CA ARG A 45 18.22 29.88 -21.99
C ARG A 45 19.43 30.35 -21.21
N VAL A 46 19.21 30.62 -19.93
CA VAL A 46 20.27 31.00 -19.01
C VAL A 46 20.34 29.97 -17.89
N VAL A 47 21.54 29.45 -17.65
CA VAL A 47 21.84 28.58 -16.51
C VAL A 47 21.94 29.46 -15.28
N LEU A 48 21.20 29.11 -14.23
CA LEU A 48 21.20 29.81 -12.96
C LEU A 48 21.88 28.92 -11.92
N PHE A 49 23.10 29.26 -11.56
CA PHE A 49 23.77 28.65 -10.40
C PHE A 49 23.20 29.25 -9.11
N GLU A 50 23.44 28.58 -7.98
CA GLU A 50 23.03 29.08 -6.68
C GLU A 50 23.54 30.53 -6.45
N GLY A 51 22.65 31.43 -6.03
CA GLY A 51 22.95 32.85 -5.83
C GLY A 51 22.98 33.71 -7.10
N THR A 52 22.77 33.14 -8.30
CA THR A 52 22.70 33.91 -9.55
C THR A 52 21.31 34.56 -9.67
N PRO A 53 21.20 35.89 -9.88
CA PRO A 53 19.91 36.54 -10.05
C PRO A 53 19.22 36.05 -11.33
N VAL A 54 17.90 35.87 -11.26
CA VAL A 54 17.08 35.56 -12.43
C VAL A 54 17.16 36.77 -13.39
N PRO A 55 17.46 36.56 -14.68
CA PRO A 55 17.53 37.66 -15.65
C PRO A 55 16.16 38.33 -15.80
N GLU A 56 16.17 39.63 -16.08
CA GLU A 56 14.94 40.38 -16.36
C GLU A 56 14.31 39.95 -17.70
N PRO A 57 12.97 40.01 -17.83
CA PRO A 57 12.30 39.80 -19.10
C PRO A 57 12.74 40.84 -20.14
N VAL A 58 12.96 40.41 -21.38
CA VAL A 58 13.34 41.28 -22.50
C VAL A 58 12.11 41.53 -23.37
N ASP A 59 11.99 42.72 -23.97
CA ASP A 59 11.00 43.05 -25.01
C ASP A 59 9.53 42.77 -24.61
N GLY A 60 9.17 42.99 -23.34
CA GLY A 60 7.80 42.73 -22.84
C GLY A 60 7.44 41.25 -22.71
N GLY A 61 8.44 40.37 -22.77
CA GLY A 61 8.31 38.92 -22.63
C GLY A 61 8.19 38.43 -21.18
N THR A 62 8.40 37.12 -20.99
CA THR A 62 8.33 36.48 -19.66
C THR A 62 9.52 35.56 -19.41
N VAL A 63 9.83 35.33 -18.13
CA VAL A 63 10.91 34.41 -17.73
C VAL A 63 10.31 33.24 -16.96
N LYS A 64 10.51 32.02 -17.47
CA LYS A 64 10.13 30.79 -16.79
C LYS A 64 11.36 30.12 -16.20
N VAL A 65 11.40 29.97 -14.88
CA VAL A 65 12.48 29.27 -14.18
C VAL A 65 12.06 27.84 -13.89
N ARG A 66 12.96 26.88 -14.14
CA ARG A 66 12.73 25.46 -13.83
C ARG A 66 13.94 24.83 -13.13
N PRO A 67 13.72 23.95 -12.14
CA PRO A 67 14.77 23.14 -11.56
C PRO A 67 15.32 22.16 -12.59
N VAL A 68 16.65 22.06 -12.66
CA VAL A 68 17.34 21.13 -13.57
C VAL A 68 18.25 20.18 -12.80
N SER A 69 19.01 20.69 -11.84
CA SER A 69 19.87 19.89 -10.96
C SER A 69 19.63 20.25 -9.50
N ARG A 70 19.67 19.24 -8.64
CA ARG A 70 19.54 19.36 -7.19
C ARG A 70 20.51 18.38 -6.54
N ILE A 71 21.20 18.81 -5.50
CA ILE A 71 22.10 17.98 -4.71
C ILE A 71 21.36 17.58 -3.43
N PHE A 72 21.39 16.30 -3.10
CA PHE A 72 20.79 15.75 -1.89
C PHE A 72 21.78 14.81 -1.22
N ARG A 73 21.62 14.60 0.09
CA ARG A 73 22.32 13.52 0.76
C ARG A 73 21.68 12.21 0.34
N MET A 74 22.49 11.15 0.23
CA MET A 74 21.97 9.82 -0.11
C MET A 74 20.81 9.40 0.82
N THR A 75 20.94 9.70 2.11
CA THR A 75 19.95 9.38 3.14
C THR A 75 18.62 10.09 2.99
N ASP A 76 18.55 11.20 2.25
CA ASP A 76 17.30 11.99 2.10
C ASP A 76 16.23 11.23 1.30
N PHE A 77 16.64 10.21 0.53
CA PHE A 77 15.77 9.32 -0.23
C PHE A 77 15.61 7.94 0.40
N GLY A 78 16.39 7.68 1.45
CA GLY A 78 16.38 6.41 2.15
C GLY A 78 15.26 6.37 3.16
N TYR A 79 14.58 5.23 3.23
CA TYR A 79 13.67 4.91 4.31
C TYR A 79 13.87 3.48 4.77
N ARG A 80 13.28 3.17 5.91
CA ARG A 80 13.24 1.86 6.51
C ARG A 80 11.80 1.46 6.70
N THR A 81 11.38 0.48 5.93
CA THR A 81 10.02 -0.08 6.05
C THR A 81 9.98 -1.05 7.21
N VAL A 82 9.14 -0.76 8.19
CA VAL A 82 8.88 -1.63 9.34
C VAL A 82 7.46 -2.18 9.27
N THR A 83 7.27 -3.44 9.66
CA THR A 83 5.93 -4.02 9.75
C THR A 83 5.36 -3.70 11.13
N VAL A 84 4.19 -3.06 11.14
CA VAL A 84 3.44 -2.73 12.34
C VAL A 84 2.31 -3.75 12.48
N GLU A 85 2.33 -4.46 13.60
CA GLU A 85 1.32 -5.45 13.95
C GLU A 85 0.35 -4.85 14.97
N ARG A 86 -0.91 -5.26 14.86
CA ARG A 86 -1.99 -4.90 15.78
C ARG A 86 -2.59 -6.18 16.35
N PRO A 87 -3.13 -6.16 17.58
CA PRO A 87 -3.60 -7.38 18.19
C PRO A 87 -4.93 -7.81 17.59
N LEU A 88 -5.04 -9.12 17.36
CA LEU A 88 -6.27 -9.79 16.96
C LEU A 88 -7.30 -9.67 18.08
N ARG A 89 -8.53 -9.30 17.71
CA ARG A 89 -9.66 -9.19 18.62
C ARG A 89 -10.84 -9.95 18.03
N LEU A 90 -11.40 -10.85 18.82
CA LEU A 90 -12.41 -11.79 18.37
C LEU A 90 -13.65 -11.69 19.24
N ARG A 91 -14.81 -11.55 18.60
CA ARG A 91 -16.11 -11.82 19.21
C ARG A 91 -16.49 -13.25 18.91
N PHE A 92 -16.75 -14.03 19.94
CA PHE A 92 -17.32 -15.36 19.84
C PHE A 92 -18.84 -15.31 19.92
N GLN A 93 -19.50 -16.08 19.05
CA GLN A 93 -20.93 -16.31 19.13
C GLN A 93 -21.31 -17.57 18.37
N MET A 94 -22.11 -18.44 18.99
CA MET A 94 -22.64 -19.65 18.37
C MET A 94 -24.13 -19.48 18.08
N THR A 95 -24.45 -19.00 16.89
CA THR A 95 -25.84 -18.99 16.41
C THR A 95 -26.18 -20.36 15.78
N PRO A 96 -27.47 -20.74 15.71
CA PRO A 96 -27.89 -21.93 14.97
C PRO A 96 -27.40 -21.94 13.51
N GLU A 97 -27.34 -20.78 12.86
CA GLU A 97 -26.84 -20.63 11.49
C GLU A 97 -25.34 -20.92 11.40
N ARG A 98 -24.54 -20.45 12.36
CA ARG A 98 -23.10 -20.73 12.42
C ARG A 98 -22.82 -22.21 12.68
N LEU A 99 -23.65 -22.88 13.48
CA LEU A 99 -23.58 -24.33 13.69
C LEU A 99 -23.85 -25.10 12.39
N GLN A 100 -24.89 -24.72 11.65
CA GLN A 100 -25.19 -25.32 10.34
C GLN A 100 -24.06 -25.06 9.33
N GLU A 101 -23.48 -23.86 9.31
CA GLU A 101 -22.34 -23.55 8.45
C GLU A 101 -21.09 -24.36 8.83
N TYR A 102 -20.83 -24.52 10.13
CA TYR A 102 -19.75 -25.37 10.64
C TYR A 102 -19.91 -26.82 10.19
N GLU A 103 -21.12 -27.37 10.31
CA GLU A 103 -21.44 -28.71 9.83
C GLU A 103 -21.22 -28.84 8.32
N GLY A 104 -21.73 -27.89 7.53
CA GLY A 104 -21.54 -27.87 6.07
C GLY A 104 -20.05 -27.87 5.69
N LYS A 105 -19.23 -27.06 6.38
CA LYS A 105 -17.77 -26.99 6.17
C LYS A 105 -17.05 -28.29 6.56
N LEU A 106 -17.50 -29.00 7.59
CA LEU A 106 -16.93 -30.29 7.95
C LEU A 106 -17.27 -31.37 6.91
N ARG A 107 -18.52 -31.41 6.43
CA ARG A 107 -18.97 -32.34 5.38
C ARG A 107 -18.24 -32.10 4.06
N GLU A 108 -18.11 -30.84 3.63
CA GLU A 108 -17.37 -30.49 2.41
C GLU A 108 -15.90 -30.98 2.46
N LYS A 109 -15.26 -30.86 3.63
CA LYS A 109 -13.90 -31.36 3.83
C LYS A 109 -13.80 -32.88 3.76
N LEU A 110 -14.82 -33.61 4.25
CA LEU A 110 -14.89 -35.06 4.10
C LEU A 110 -15.01 -35.46 2.63
N ASP A 111 -15.81 -34.73 1.86
CA ASP A 111 -16.03 -34.97 0.42
C ASP A 111 -14.84 -34.52 -0.45
N GLY A 112 -13.88 -33.79 0.12
CA GLY A 112 -12.63 -33.40 -0.52
C GLY A 112 -12.70 -32.07 -1.27
N ASN A 113 -13.51 -31.10 -0.81
CA ASN A 113 -13.64 -29.75 -1.38
C ASN A 113 -13.90 -29.78 -2.90
N GLY A 114 -14.85 -30.61 -3.35
CA GLY A 114 -15.27 -30.69 -4.76
C GLY A 114 -14.23 -31.28 -5.72
N ARG A 115 -13.07 -31.77 -5.26
CA ARG A 115 -12.04 -32.40 -6.11
C ARG A 115 -12.30 -33.88 -6.42
N GLY A 116 -13.52 -34.35 -6.19
CA GLY A 116 -13.87 -35.78 -6.20
C GLY A 116 -13.17 -36.55 -5.08
N PRO A 117 -13.53 -37.82 -4.84
CA PRO A 117 -12.89 -38.62 -3.80
C PRO A 117 -11.39 -38.69 -4.07
N ARG A 118 -10.58 -38.01 -3.24
CA ARG A 118 -9.13 -38.18 -3.20
C ARG A 118 -8.87 -39.67 -3.00
N ARG A 119 -8.54 -40.37 -4.10
CA ARG A 119 -7.99 -41.73 -4.16
C ARG A 119 -8.54 -42.64 -3.05
N VAL A 120 -9.74 -43.21 -3.28
CA VAL A 120 -10.43 -44.22 -2.45
C VAL A 120 -9.73 -44.45 -1.10
N ARG A 121 -10.05 -43.61 -0.11
CA ARG A 121 -9.79 -43.98 1.28
C ARG A 121 -10.46 -45.34 1.50
N SER A 122 -9.81 -46.28 2.18
CA SER A 122 -10.45 -47.54 2.54
C SER A 122 -11.79 -47.25 3.22
N VAL A 123 -12.75 -48.17 3.12
CA VAL A 123 -14.05 -48.05 3.81
C VAL A 123 -13.84 -47.73 5.30
N GLU A 124 -12.82 -48.33 5.90
CA GLU A 124 -12.41 -48.06 7.28
C GLU A 124 -11.95 -46.62 7.50
N ALA A 125 -11.15 -46.04 6.60
CA ALA A 125 -10.67 -44.66 6.69
C ALA A 125 -11.79 -43.64 6.43
N GLN A 126 -12.80 -43.98 5.62
CA GLN A 126 -14.01 -43.16 5.46
C GLN A 126 -14.87 -43.22 6.71
N ALA A 127 -15.11 -44.41 7.26
CA ALA A 127 -15.86 -44.60 8.50
C ALA A 127 -15.17 -43.94 9.70
N GLN A 128 -13.83 -43.93 9.75
CA GLN A 128 -13.08 -43.20 10.76
C GLN A 128 -13.28 -41.68 10.62
N ALA A 129 -13.17 -41.14 9.40
CA ALA A 129 -13.34 -39.71 9.17
C ALA A 129 -14.76 -39.22 9.50
N LEU A 130 -15.79 -40.04 9.22
CA LEU A 130 -17.17 -39.77 9.65
C LEU A 130 -17.29 -39.73 11.17
N ARG A 131 -16.73 -40.72 11.88
CA ARG A 131 -16.72 -40.73 13.36
C ARG A 131 -15.99 -39.52 13.95
N GLU A 132 -14.88 -39.09 13.35
CA GLU A 132 -14.17 -37.88 13.76
C GLU A 132 -15.00 -36.62 13.54
N MET A 133 -15.74 -36.52 12.43
CA MET A 133 -16.67 -35.41 12.19
C MET A 133 -17.82 -35.41 13.20
N ASP A 134 -18.48 -36.55 13.41
CA ASP A 134 -19.59 -36.66 14.35
C ASP A 134 -19.14 -36.23 15.76
N GLY A 135 -17.95 -36.64 16.19
CA GLY A 135 -17.36 -36.19 17.45
C GLY A 135 -17.17 -34.66 17.53
N LEU A 136 -16.72 -34.02 16.45
CA LEU A 136 -16.58 -32.55 16.40
C LEU A 136 -17.94 -31.83 16.46
N LEU A 137 -18.98 -32.41 15.84
CA LEU A 137 -20.34 -31.86 15.89
C LEU A 137 -20.96 -32.02 17.27
N ASP A 138 -20.82 -33.20 17.89
CA ASP A 138 -21.30 -33.45 19.25
C ASP A 138 -20.60 -32.52 20.26
N ASP A 139 -19.33 -32.22 20.04
CA ASP A 139 -18.58 -31.26 20.83
C ASP A 139 -19.08 -29.83 20.63
N ALA A 140 -19.33 -29.41 19.39
CA ALA A 140 -19.88 -28.08 19.10
C ALA A 140 -21.28 -27.92 19.72
N GLU A 141 -22.12 -28.95 19.67
CA GLU A 141 -23.42 -28.95 20.33
C GLU A 141 -23.29 -28.86 21.85
N ALA A 142 -22.36 -29.60 22.46
CA ALA A 142 -22.11 -29.50 23.90
C ALA A 142 -21.65 -28.10 24.33
N VAL A 143 -20.82 -27.43 23.52
CA VAL A 143 -20.44 -26.04 23.75
C VAL A 143 -21.66 -25.13 23.59
N PHE A 144 -22.47 -25.29 22.54
CA PHE A 144 -23.69 -24.51 22.35
C PHE A 144 -24.67 -24.66 23.52
N GLN A 145 -24.86 -25.87 24.05
CA GLN A 145 -25.71 -26.11 25.23
C GLN A 145 -25.19 -25.41 26.50
N ALA A 146 -23.87 -25.21 26.61
CA ALA A 146 -23.26 -24.57 27.77
C ALA A 146 -23.23 -23.04 27.70
N PHE A 147 -23.08 -22.47 26.50
CA PHE A 147 -22.91 -21.01 26.31
C PHE A 147 -24.11 -20.33 25.64
N GLY A 148 -24.92 -21.09 24.90
CA GLY A 148 -25.99 -20.59 24.05
C GLY A 148 -25.48 -19.66 22.95
N ASP A 149 -26.36 -18.78 22.51
CA ASP A 149 -26.11 -17.76 21.49
C ASP A 149 -25.67 -16.41 22.09
N THR A 150 -25.10 -16.42 23.30
CA THR A 150 -24.66 -15.16 23.94
C THR A 150 -23.30 -14.75 23.38
N PRO A 151 -23.14 -13.53 22.85
CA PRO A 151 -21.83 -13.04 22.42
C PRO A 151 -20.84 -12.95 23.59
N ASP A 152 -19.58 -13.34 23.35
CA ASP A 152 -18.47 -13.19 24.29
C ASP A 152 -17.28 -12.51 23.59
N ASP A 153 -16.84 -11.39 24.14
CA ASP A 153 -15.79 -10.54 23.60
C ASP A 153 -14.41 -10.81 24.23
N ASN A 154 -14.27 -11.87 25.02
CA ASN A 154 -13.02 -12.22 25.68
C ASN A 154 -12.63 -13.68 25.44
N TRP A 155 -11.96 -13.90 24.31
CA TRP A 155 -11.41 -15.20 23.93
C TRP A 155 -10.51 -15.82 25.01
N ASN A 156 -9.73 -15.00 25.73
CA ASN A 156 -8.76 -15.48 26.71
C ASN A 156 -9.45 -16.13 27.92
N THR A 157 -10.65 -15.67 28.28
CA THR A 157 -11.46 -16.28 29.35
C THR A 157 -12.41 -17.35 28.84
N LEU A 158 -12.88 -17.22 27.60
CA LEU A 158 -13.81 -18.15 26.99
C LEU A 158 -13.15 -19.49 26.65
N TRP A 159 -12.00 -19.46 25.96
CA TRP A 159 -11.38 -20.67 25.42
C TRP A 159 -11.03 -21.72 26.49
N PRO A 160 -10.46 -21.37 27.67
CA PRO A 160 -10.24 -22.35 28.75
C PRO A 160 -11.51 -23.04 29.25
N ARG A 161 -12.66 -22.34 29.23
CA ARG A 161 -13.95 -22.92 29.61
C ARG A 161 -14.44 -23.92 28.57
N ILE A 162 -14.27 -23.60 27.28
CA ILE A 162 -14.54 -24.52 26.16
C ILE A 162 -13.61 -25.74 26.27
N GLU A 163 -12.32 -25.56 26.52
CA GLU A 163 -11.37 -26.66 26.72
C GLU A 163 -11.80 -27.58 27.86
N GLY A 164 -12.29 -27.05 28.98
CA GLY A 164 -12.83 -27.87 30.08
C GLY A 164 -14.01 -28.76 29.66
N ILE A 165 -14.90 -28.29 28.78
CA ILE A 165 -16.00 -29.11 28.23
C ILE A 165 -15.44 -30.22 27.35
N LEU A 166 -14.51 -29.89 26.45
CA LEU A 166 -13.88 -30.86 25.55
C LEU A 166 -13.11 -31.93 26.33
N GLU A 167 -12.36 -31.54 27.36
CA GLU A 167 -11.62 -32.46 28.23
C GLU A 167 -12.55 -33.40 29.00
N ALA A 168 -13.66 -32.89 29.56
CA ALA A 168 -14.65 -33.71 30.25
C ALA A 168 -15.30 -34.76 29.33
N ARG A 169 -15.35 -34.48 28.02
CA ARG A 169 -15.85 -35.40 26.98
C ARG A 169 -14.78 -36.34 26.43
N GLY A 170 -13.52 -36.17 26.84
CA GLY A 170 -12.39 -36.93 26.33
C GLY A 170 -11.95 -36.52 24.92
N SER A 171 -12.45 -35.38 24.43
CA SER A 171 -12.17 -34.88 23.10
C SER A 171 -10.80 -34.20 23.05
N ARG A 172 -10.02 -34.49 21.99
CA ARG A 172 -8.73 -33.84 21.74
C ARG A 172 -8.71 -33.17 20.39
N TYR A 173 -8.87 -31.84 20.40
CA TYR A 173 -8.79 -31.05 19.19
C TYR A 173 -7.37 -31.00 18.65
N THR A 174 -7.21 -31.35 17.38
CA THR A 174 -5.98 -31.05 16.64
C THR A 174 -5.84 -29.54 16.41
N PRO A 175 -4.65 -29.00 16.09
CA PRO A 175 -4.51 -27.60 15.71
C PRO A 175 -5.44 -27.19 14.56
N ALA A 176 -5.70 -28.09 13.61
CA ALA A 176 -6.60 -27.86 12.50
C ALA A 176 -8.07 -27.80 12.94
N SER A 177 -8.50 -28.69 13.84
CA SER A 177 -9.86 -28.70 14.40
C SER A 177 -10.10 -27.45 15.25
N ARG A 178 -9.14 -27.08 16.10
CA ARG A 178 -9.19 -25.84 16.89
C ARG A 178 -9.31 -24.61 16.00
N LYS A 179 -8.50 -24.52 14.95
CA LYS A 179 -8.59 -23.42 13.98
C LYS A 179 -9.96 -23.40 13.29
N ALA A 180 -10.45 -24.55 12.82
CA ALA A 180 -11.74 -24.63 12.15
C ALA A 180 -12.91 -24.23 13.06
N PHE A 181 -12.89 -24.63 14.33
CA PHE A 181 -13.86 -24.20 15.34
C PHE A 181 -13.79 -22.70 15.57
N ARG A 182 -12.59 -22.15 15.83
CA ARG A 182 -12.40 -20.70 16.04
C ARG A 182 -12.90 -19.90 14.84
N ASP A 183 -12.50 -20.25 13.63
CA ASP A 183 -12.90 -19.56 12.40
C ASP A 183 -14.42 -19.61 12.15
N ALA A 184 -15.12 -20.64 12.65
CA ALA A 184 -16.56 -20.81 12.44
C ALA A 184 -17.41 -19.99 13.42
N PHE A 185 -16.91 -19.81 14.66
CA PHE A 185 -17.68 -19.21 15.74
C PHE A 185 -17.13 -17.87 16.22
N THR A 186 -16.11 -17.32 15.55
CA THR A 186 -15.56 -16.01 15.86
C THR A 186 -15.53 -15.07 14.66
N GLU A 187 -15.61 -13.77 14.93
CA GLU A 187 -15.43 -12.71 13.95
C GLU A 187 -14.52 -11.60 14.51
N SER A 188 -13.90 -10.82 13.63
CA SER A 188 -13.08 -9.68 14.05
C SER A 188 -13.97 -8.60 14.69
N CYS A 189 -13.63 -8.18 15.90
CA CYS A 189 -14.39 -7.17 16.65
C CYS A 189 -13.43 -6.16 17.32
N PRO A 190 -13.37 -4.89 16.87
CA PRO A 190 -12.45 -3.89 17.43
C PRO A 190 -12.60 -3.63 18.93
N ASP A 191 -13.80 -3.84 19.47
CA ASP A 191 -14.12 -3.59 20.88
C ASP A 191 -13.83 -4.80 21.79
N ALA A 192 -13.51 -5.97 21.21
CA ALA A 192 -13.20 -7.16 21.97
C ALA A 192 -11.80 -7.11 22.62
N ALA A 193 -11.59 -7.95 23.62
CA ALA A 193 -10.30 -8.08 24.28
C ALA A 193 -9.25 -8.64 23.30
N PRO A 194 -8.01 -8.13 23.32
CA PRO A 194 -6.93 -8.63 22.47
C PRO A 194 -6.58 -10.07 22.85
N VAL A 195 -6.48 -10.94 21.85
CA VAL A 195 -6.16 -12.36 22.01
C VAL A 195 -4.70 -12.51 22.43
N GLU A 196 -4.46 -13.16 23.56
CA GLU A 196 -3.11 -13.43 24.06
C GLU A 196 -2.44 -14.52 23.24
N SER A 197 -1.14 -14.34 22.95
CA SER A 197 -0.40 -15.29 22.10
C SER A 197 -0.04 -16.60 22.83
N GLY A 198 -0.09 -16.61 24.16
CA GLY A 198 0.39 -17.70 25.01
C GLY A 198 1.91 -17.96 24.92
N LYS A 199 2.67 -17.13 24.19
CA LYS A 199 4.11 -17.31 24.00
C LYS A 199 4.88 -16.67 25.15
N ARG A 200 5.78 -17.45 25.77
CA ARG A 200 6.70 -16.94 26.81
C ARG A 200 7.70 -15.92 26.25
N ASN A 201 8.22 -16.18 25.05
CA ASN A 201 9.14 -15.32 24.33
C ASN A 201 8.52 -14.96 22.98
N GLY A 202 7.91 -13.79 22.89
CA GLY A 202 7.20 -13.32 21.70
C GLY A 202 6.30 -12.12 22.01
N PRO A 203 5.54 -11.63 21.02
CA PRO A 203 4.57 -10.58 21.27
C PRO A 203 3.50 -11.06 22.25
N LYS A 204 3.04 -10.14 23.11
CA LYS A 204 2.01 -10.42 24.10
C LYS A 204 0.70 -10.93 23.46
N TYR A 205 0.38 -10.43 22.27
CA TYR A 205 -0.87 -10.69 21.58
C TYR A 205 -0.66 -11.41 20.24
N GLU A 206 -1.68 -12.14 19.78
CA GLU A 206 -1.72 -12.67 18.41
C GLU A 206 -1.85 -11.49 17.42
N PRO A 207 -1.10 -11.47 16.30
CA PRO A 207 -1.24 -10.42 15.29
C PRO A 207 -2.52 -10.62 14.46
N ASP A 208 -3.20 -9.51 14.17
CA ASP A 208 -4.27 -9.48 13.18
C ASP A 208 -3.69 -9.19 11.79
N SER A 209 -3.68 -10.20 10.92
CA SER A 209 -3.19 -10.03 9.55
C SER A 209 -4.02 -9.07 8.71
N GLY A 210 -5.29 -8.83 9.05
CA GLY A 210 -6.17 -7.89 8.37
C GLY A 210 -5.92 -6.43 8.77
N LEU A 211 -5.28 -6.20 9.92
CA LEU A 211 -4.93 -4.87 10.43
C LEU A 211 -3.41 -4.60 10.43
N ARG A 212 -2.62 -5.51 9.86
CA ARG A 212 -1.18 -5.35 9.68
C ARG A 212 -0.91 -4.22 8.68
N ASP A 213 0.01 -3.35 9.04
CA ASP A 213 0.45 -2.24 8.20
C ASP A 213 1.98 -2.18 8.07
N THR A 214 2.47 -1.26 7.26
CA THR A 214 3.89 -0.94 7.13
C THR A 214 4.11 0.55 7.22
N GLU A 215 5.13 0.95 7.97
CA GLU A 215 5.55 2.34 8.09
C GLU A 215 6.92 2.56 7.46
N ASN A 216 7.08 3.66 6.74
CA ASN A 216 8.34 4.06 6.12
C ASN A 216 9.02 5.13 6.98
N VAL A 217 9.98 4.69 7.80
CA VAL A 217 10.75 5.56 8.69
C VAL A 217 11.90 6.19 7.89
N PRO A 218 12.11 7.51 7.89
CA PRO A 218 13.27 8.12 7.25
C PRO A 218 14.59 7.49 7.73
N LEU A 219 15.53 7.22 6.83
CA LEU A 219 16.75 6.45 7.16
C LEU A 219 17.66 7.13 8.20
N GLY A 220 17.53 8.45 8.36
CA GLY A 220 18.25 9.23 9.38
C GLY A 220 17.62 9.19 10.77
N GLU A 221 16.46 8.57 10.95
CA GLU A 221 15.73 8.50 12.22
C GLU A 221 15.80 7.11 12.86
N ASP A 222 15.70 7.07 14.19
CA ASP A 222 15.54 5.81 14.92
C ASP A 222 14.11 5.27 14.75
N VAL A 223 14.01 3.99 14.42
CA VAL A 223 12.73 3.30 14.17
C VAL A 223 11.81 3.34 15.38
N TYR A 224 12.33 3.12 16.59
CA TYR A 224 11.50 3.04 17.79
C TYR A 224 11.08 4.43 18.25
N ALA A 225 11.97 5.42 18.12
CA ALA A 225 11.62 6.82 18.38
C ALA A 225 10.52 7.33 17.42
N TYR A 226 10.63 7.00 16.12
CA TYR A 226 9.58 7.29 15.15
C TYR A 226 8.27 6.60 15.52
N PHE A 227 8.32 5.29 15.81
CA PHE A 227 7.15 4.50 16.18
C PHE A 227 6.42 5.05 17.41
N GLN A 228 7.17 5.47 18.44
CA GLN A 228 6.59 6.09 19.64
C GLN A 228 5.92 7.44 19.36
N ARG A 229 6.46 8.22 18.42
CA ARG A 229 5.98 9.56 18.11
C ARG A 229 4.81 9.57 17.13
N GLU A 230 4.87 8.72 16.11
CA GLU A 230 3.94 8.75 14.98
C GLU A 230 2.90 7.62 15.03
N VAL A 231 3.22 6.46 15.62
CA VAL A 231 2.30 5.29 15.57
C VAL A 231 1.54 5.10 16.86
N LEU A 232 2.25 5.01 18.00
CA LEU A 232 1.62 4.71 19.30
C LEU A 232 0.52 5.71 19.74
N PRO A 233 0.56 7.01 19.42
CA PRO A 233 -0.53 7.93 19.74
C PRO A 233 -1.85 7.60 19.03
N HIS A 234 -1.78 6.93 17.87
CA HIS A 234 -2.95 6.54 17.08
C HIS A 234 -3.34 5.08 17.31
N VAL A 235 -2.35 4.21 17.57
CA VAL A 235 -2.56 2.78 17.81
C VAL A 235 -1.73 2.32 19.03
N PRO A 236 -2.23 2.53 20.26
CA PRO A 236 -1.43 2.36 21.49
C PRO A 236 -0.97 0.93 21.80
N ASP A 237 -1.64 -0.06 21.22
CA ASP A 237 -1.41 -1.49 21.44
C ASP A 237 -0.67 -2.15 20.27
N ALA A 238 -0.22 -1.36 19.29
CA ALA A 238 0.59 -1.84 18.18
C ALA A 238 2.02 -2.18 18.63
N TRP A 239 2.69 -3.05 17.87
CA TRP A 239 4.11 -3.33 18.03
C TRP A 239 4.79 -3.53 16.69
N ILE A 240 6.11 -3.37 16.66
CA ILE A 240 6.91 -3.65 15.47
C ILE A 240 7.21 -5.15 15.40
N ASP A 241 6.99 -5.76 14.23
CA ASP A 241 7.49 -7.10 13.93
C ASP A 241 9.02 -7.06 13.72
N GLU A 242 9.76 -7.50 14.74
CA GLU A 242 11.22 -7.55 14.73
C GLU A 242 11.81 -8.77 14.00
N SER A 243 10.96 -9.64 13.44
CA SER A 243 11.42 -10.81 12.69
C SER A 243 12.00 -10.44 11.32
N LYS A 244 11.52 -9.34 10.73
CA LYS A 244 12.03 -8.82 9.45
C LYS A 244 13.20 -7.88 9.70
N ARG A 245 14.36 -8.22 9.15
CA ARG A 245 15.60 -7.47 9.30
C ARG A 245 16.29 -7.27 7.98
N ASP A 246 16.97 -6.13 7.85
CA ASP A 246 17.72 -5.80 6.64
C ASP A 246 18.94 -6.71 6.52
N ALA A 247 19.18 -7.24 5.33
CA ALA A 247 20.26 -8.19 5.09
C ALA A 247 21.66 -7.56 5.20
N LYS A 248 21.79 -6.24 5.04
CA LYS A 248 23.11 -5.56 5.03
C LYS A 248 23.54 -5.12 6.42
N ASP A 249 22.62 -4.63 7.24
CA ASP A 249 22.96 -4.10 8.58
C ASP A 249 22.33 -4.85 9.76
N GLY A 250 21.46 -5.83 9.50
CA GLY A 250 20.84 -6.69 10.51
C GLY A 250 19.81 -5.99 11.42
N LYS A 251 19.51 -4.72 11.17
CA LYS A 251 18.55 -3.95 11.95
C LYS A 251 17.11 -4.27 11.52
N VAL A 252 16.14 -4.00 12.39
CA VAL A 252 14.71 -4.24 12.15
C VAL A 252 14.20 -3.41 10.97
N GLY A 253 13.37 -4.01 10.12
CA GLY A 253 12.85 -3.40 8.89
C GLY A 253 13.77 -3.60 7.69
N VAL A 254 13.33 -3.15 6.51
CA VAL A 254 14.08 -3.26 5.24
C VAL A 254 14.40 -1.87 4.71
N VAL A 255 15.65 -1.63 4.29
CA VAL A 255 16.04 -0.35 3.70
C VAL A 255 15.57 -0.25 2.26
N GLY A 256 14.78 0.77 1.98
CA GLY A 256 14.34 1.17 0.64
C GLY A 256 14.88 2.55 0.27
N TYR A 257 14.86 2.86 -1.02
CA TYR A 257 15.14 4.19 -1.53
C TYR A 257 14.06 4.59 -2.53
N GLU A 258 13.56 5.81 -2.41
CA GLU A 258 12.60 6.40 -3.35
C GLU A 258 13.01 7.83 -3.68
N ILE A 259 13.07 8.15 -4.97
CA ILE A 259 13.39 9.49 -5.46
C ILE A 259 12.10 10.10 -6.04
N PRO A 260 11.38 10.94 -5.28
CA PRO A 260 10.15 11.56 -5.75
C PRO A 260 10.48 12.73 -6.69
N PHE A 261 10.79 12.43 -7.96
CA PHE A 261 11.14 13.44 -8.96
C PHE A 261 10.11 14.58 -9.04
N ASN A 262 8.81 14.27 -8.96
CA ASN A 262 7.76 15.28 -8.99
C ASN A 262 7.87 16.26 -7.82
N ARG A 263 8.23 15.81 -6.61
CA ARG A 263 8.37 16.70 -5.44
C ARG A 263 9.47 17.75 -5.63
N HIS A 264 10.52 17.41 -6.38
CA HIS A 264 11.70 18.26 -6.52
C HIS A 264 11.75 19.04 -7.84
N PHE A 265 11.15 18.50 -8.90
CA PHE A 265 11.30 19.03 -10.26
C PHE A 265 10.00 19.50 -10.91
N TYR A 266 8.84 19.24 -10.29
CA TYR A 266 7.57 19.73 -10.82
C TYR A 266 7.46 21.25 -10.63
N VAL A 267 7.21 21.96 -11.72
CA VAL A 267 6.83 23.37 -11.72
C VAL A 267 5.39 23.45 -12.17
N PHE A 268 4.53 23.99 -11.32
CA PHE A 268 3.14 24.21 -11.67
C PHE A 268 3.04 25.20 -12.83
N GLU A 269 2.46 24.77 -13.94
CA GLU A 269 2.09 25.65 -15.05
C GLU A 269 0.59 25.92 -14.98
N PRO A 270 0.17 27.15 -14.66
CA PRO A 270 -1.25 27.47 -14.67
C PRO A 270 -1.83 27.29 -16.08
N PRO A 271 -3.09 26.84 -16.20
CA PRO A 271 -3.75 26.75 -17.48
C PRO A 271 -3.90 28.14 -18.12
N ARG A 272 -4.02 28.18 -19.46
CA ARG A 272 -4.32 29.42 -20.21
C ARG A 272 -5.61 30.05 -19.69
N SER A 273 -5.70 31.38 -19.76
CA SER A 273 -6.89 32.11 -19.30
C SER A 273 -8.13 31.75 -20.13
N LEU A 274 -9.33 31.83 -19.54
CA LEU A 274 -10.58 31.59 -20.26
C LEU A 274 -10.75 32.57 -21.44
N ALA A 275 -10.32 33.83 -21.27
CA ALA A 275 -10.39 34.84 -22.32
C ALA A 275 -9.53 34.48 -23.55
N GLU A 276 -8.34 33.92 -23.33
CA GLU A 276 -7.49 33.40 -24.42
C GLU A 276 -8.13 32.19 -25.10
N ILE A 277 -8.71 31.27 -24.32
CA ILE A 277 -9.41 30.10 -24.85
C ILE A 277 -10.59 30.56 -25.74
N ASP A 278 -11.40 31.50 -25.26
CA ASP A 278 -12.53 32.06 -26.01
C ASP A 278 -12.08 32.77 -27.30
N ALA A 279 -10.99 33.52 -27.26
CA ALA A 279 -10.43 34.18 -28.43
C ALA A 279 -9.92 33.17 -29.48
N ASP A 280 -9.22 32.12 -29.05
CA ASP A 280 -8.72 31.05 -29.90
C ASP A 280 -9.88 30.24 -30.52
N LEU A 281 -10.91 29.93 -29.72
CA LEU A 281 -12.14 29.30 -30.19
C LEU A 281 -12.84 30.14 -31.27
N LYS A 282 -13.05 31.44 -31.02
CA LYS A 282 -13.64 32.35 -32.03
C LYS A 282 -12.81 32.41 -33.30
N ALA A 283 -11.48 32.48 -33.19
CA ALA A 283 -10.59 32.48 -34.35
C ALA A 283 -10.66 31.16 -35.14
N CYS A 284 -10.76 30.03 -34.44
CA CYS A 284 -10.92 28.71 -35.06
C CYS A 284 -12.29 28.59 -35.78
N THR A 285 -13.38 28.98 -35.12
CA THR A 285 -14.72 29.01 -35.72
C THR A 285 -14.76 29.92 -36.95
N GLY A 286 -14.15 31.11 -36.88
CA GLY A 286 -14.07 32.03 -38.03
C GLY A 286 -13.28 31.45 -39.21
N ARG A 287 -12.23 30.66 -38.97
CA ARG A 287 -11.50 29.93 -40.04
C ARG A 287 -12.37 28.86 -40.68
N ILE A 288 -13.08 28.06 -39.87
CA ILE A 288 -13.98 27.00 -40.34
C ILE A 288 -15.10 27.58 -41.21
N LEU A 289 -15.76 28.65 -40.75
CA LEU A 289 -16.82 29.31 -41.52
C LEU A 289 -16.32 29.83 -42.87
N ARG A 290 -15.10 30.35 -42.93
CA ARG A 290 -14.48 30.82 -44.18
C ARG A 290 -14.21 29.68 -45.16
N MET A 291 -13.64 28.57 -44.68
CA MET A 291 -13.40 27.37 -45.49
C MET A 291 -14.71 26.78 -46.02
N LEU A 292 -15.76 26.71 -45.20
CA LEU A 292 -17.08 26.25 -45.64
C LEU A 292 -17.69 27.18 -46.69
N GLY A 293 -17.54 28.50 -46.53
CA GLY A 293 -17.97 29.48 -47.52
C GLY A 293 -17.25 29.33 -48.87
N GLU A 294 -15.94 29.08 -48.85
CA GLU A 294 -15.13 28.84 -50.06
C GLU A 294 -15.47 27.51 -50.77
N MET A 295 -16.01 26.52 -50.05
CA MET A 295 -16.48 25.26 -50.63
C MET A 295 -17.92 25.31 -51.17
N SER A 296 -18.70 26.32 -50.74
CA SER A 296 -20.10 26.48 -51.10
C SER A 296 -20.30 27.46 -52.27
N ALA A 297 -19.22 28.04 -52.78
CA ALA A 297 -19.15 28.97 -53.92
C ALA A 297 -18.50 28.29 -55.13
#